data_AF-A0ABD4TL13-F1
#
_entry.id   AF-A0ABD4TL13-F1
#
_cell.length_a   1.000
_cell.length_b   1.000
_cell.length_c   1.000
_cell.angle_alpha   90.00
_cell.angle_beta   90.00
_cell.angle_gamma   90.00
#
_symmetry.space_group_name_H-M   'P 1'
#
loop_
_entity.id
_entity.type
_entity.pdbx_description
1 polymer ?
#
loop_
_entity_poly.entity_id
_entity_poly.type
_entity_poly.pdbx_seq_one_letter_code
_entity_poly.pdbx_strand_id
1 'polypeptide(L)'
;MPIGRVTQVVDCRQSMGMGKGGSLAQRGTISECRYPDVIVVAMSPGRRHVTKPICDITSALRQQGVEYSVSTLVLNAGSGIPADAGNAGGAAIGANFGLNYREIEQIERHKVAVLHHGNVRSHVVHKVRSILESCDIRAVVVSQAPIDYEDLAREGVKTAYVMPSADAIRTKGTVVAIVSGVTRGQTPTREKLADVIREVLRTMKEKTFTEVN
;
A
#
# COMPACT_ATOMS: atom_id res chain seq x y z
N MET A 1 24.80 5.68 18.06
CA MET A 1 23.36 5.35 18.00
C MET A 1 22.89 5.06 19.41
N PRO A 2 21.90 5.75 19.99
CA PRO A 2 21.46 5.36 21.32
C PRO A 2 20.71 4.03 21.19
N ILE A 3 21.30 2.98 21.74
CA ILE A 3 20.59 1.76 22.12
C ILE A 3 19.57 2.21 23.17
N GLY A 4 18.30 2.27 22.78
CA GLY A 4 17.23 2.72 23.66
C GLY A 4 15.86 2.44 23.06
N ARG A 5 14.89 2.08 23.90
CA ARG A 5 13.48 1.97 23.52
C ARG A 5 12.94 3.39 23.31
N VAL A 6 12.54 3.75 22.09
CA VAL A 6 11.82 5.01 21.85
C VAL A 6 10.34 4.73 21.99
N THR A 7 9.66 5.50 22.83
CA THR A 7 8.21 5.48 22.92
C THR A 7 7.63 6.01 21.62
N GLN A 8 6.92 5.16 20.87
CA GLN A 8 6.10 5.59 19.74
C GLN A 8 4.65 5.67 20.19
N VAL A 9 4.04 6.84 20.01
CA VAL A 9 2.59 6.98 20.10
C VAL A 9 2.01 6.47 18.79
N VAL A 10 1.15 5.47 18.89
CA VAL A 10 0.41 4.91 17.78
C VAL A 10 -1.06 5.22 18.01
N ASP A 11 -1.64 6.08 17.20
CA ASP A 11 -3.08 6.18 17.14
C ASP A 11 -3.60 5.07 16.22
N CYS A 12 -4.19 4.01 16.77
CA CYS A 12 -4.61 2.86 15.95
C CYS A 12 -5.96 3.07 15.26
N ARG A 13 -6.77 4.07 15.67
CA ARG A 13 -8.16 4.20 15.16
C ARG A 13 -8.68 5.63 15.27
N GLN A 14 -9.11 6.19 14.14
CA GLN A 14 -9.82 7.47 14.09
C GLN A 14 -11.34 7.31 14.27
N SER A 15 -11.90 6.12 14.01
CA SER A 15 -13.34 5.85 14.12
C SER A 15 -13.64 4.40 14.50
N MET A 16 -14.87 4.15 14.98
CA MET A 16 -15.31 2.82 15.42
C MET A 16 -15.33 1.84 14.26
N GLY A 17 -14.72 0.67 14.43
CA GLY A 17 -14.64 -0.33 13.35
C GLY A 17 -15.95 -1.00 12.98
N MET A 18 -15.95 -1.72 11.85
CA MET A 18 -17.09 -2.49 11.34
C MET A 18 -16.95 -3.96 11.72
N GLY A 19 -18.09 -4.65 11.91
CA GLY A 19 -18.16 -6.07 12.26
C GLY A 19 -18.38 -6.31 13.76
N LYS A 20 -18.46 -7.59 14.17
CA LYS A 20 -18.64 -7.95 15.59
C LYS A 20 -17.46 -7.40 16.41
N GLY A 21 -17.76 -6.52 17.38
CA GLY A 21 -16.78 -5.91 18.27
C GLY A 21 -16.00 -4.71 17.72
N GLY A 22 -16.37 -4.17 16.54
CA GLY A 22 -15.71 -2.99 15.98
C GLY A 22 -14.25 -3.20 15.56
N SER A 23 -13.91 -4.41 15.09
CA SER A 23 -12.54 -4.87 14.89
C SER A 23 -11.84 -4.37 13.62
N LEU A 24 -12.58 -3.90 12.61
CA LEU A 24 -12.00 -3.43 11.35
C LEU A 24 -11.97 -1.91 11.25
N ALA A 25 -10.78 -1.32 11.19
CA ALA A 25 -10.58 0.11 10.94
C ALA A 25 -11.43 0.60 9.76
N GLN A 26 -12.10 1.74 9.94
CA GLN A 26 -13.02 2.30 8.94
C GLN A 26 -12.31 3.03 7.81
N ARG A 27 -13.09 3.30 6.77
CA ARG A 27 -12.75 4.21 5.69
C ARG A 27 -12.21 5.54 6.23
N GLY A 28 -11.12 6.02 5.66
CA GLY A 28 -10.47 7.27 6.06
C GLY A 28 -9.71 7.23 7.38
N THR A 29 -9.59 6.06 8.02
CA THR A 29 -8.79 5.93 9.24
C THR A 29 -7.31 6.08 8.92
N ILE A 30 -6.63 6.98 9.63
CA ILE A 30 -5.18 7.06 9.62
C ILE A 30 -4.61 6.73 11.01
N SER A 31 -3.55 5.93 11.01
CA SER A 31 -2.66 5.71 12.13
C SER A 31 -1.34 6.39 11.82
N GLU A 32 -1.15 7.59 12.35
CA GLU A 32 0.04 8.39 12.06
C GLU A 32 1.19 8.04 13.00
N CYS A 33 2.40 8.21 12.48
CA CYS A 33 3.63 8.12 13.23
C CYS A 33 4.32 9.49 13.23
N ARG A 34 5.18 9.73 14.23
CA ARG A 34 5.88 11.03 14.37
C ARG A 34 6.84 11.33 13.21
N TYR A 35 7.53 10.32 12.68
CA TYR A 35 8.46 10.48 11.55
C TYR A 35 8.01 9.61 10.37
N PRO A 36 7.43 10.18 9.31
CA PRO A 36 6.80 9.42 8.24
C PRO A 36 7.83 8.73 7.33
N ASP A 37 8.22 7.50 7.66
CA ASP A 37 9.12 6.71 6.81
C ASP A 37 8.35 5.79 5.88
N VAL A 38 7.46 4.98 6.45
CA VAL A 38 6.69 3.96 5.72
C VAL A 38 5.20 4.19 5.94
N ILE A 39 4.40 4.09 4.88
CA ILE A 39 2.94 4.07 4.98
C ILE A 39 2.38 2.76 4.43
N VAL A 40 1.56 2.07 5.21
CA VAL A 40 0.82 0.88 4.76
C VAL A 40 -0.58 1.30 4.34
N VAL A 41 -0.88 1.19 3.05
CA VAL A 41 -2.15 1.60 2.46
C VAL A 41 -3.09 0.40 2.34
N ALA A 42 -4.25 0.53 2.97
CA ALA A 42 -5.31 -0.46 3.03
C ALA A 42 -6.52 -0.02 2.21
N MET A 43 -7.14 -0.99 1.54
CA MET A 43 -8.42 -0.77 0.87
C MET A 43 -9.54 -0.57 1.90
N SER A 44 -10.52 0.28 1.57
CA SER A 44 -11.71 0.50 2.40
C SER A 44 -12.39 -0.81 2.77
N PRO A 45 -12.78 -1.01 4.04
CA PRO A 45 -13.54 -2.17 4.44
C PRO A 45 -14.92 -2.20 3.80
N GLY A 46 -15.44 -3.41 3.64
CA GLY A 46 -16.79 -3.69 3.17
C GLY A 46 -17.07 -5.18 3.27
N ARG A 47 -18.25 -5.62 2.82
CA ARG A 47 -18.65 -7.04 2.91
C ARG A 47 -17.61 -8.02 2.35
N ARG A 48 -16.88 -7.61 1.30
CA ARG A 48 -15.83 -8.41 0.65
C ARG A 48 -14.40 -7.88 0.91
N HIS A 49 -14.26 -6.71 1.55
CA HIS A 49 -12.97 -6.09 1.82
C HIS A 49 -12.71 -6.09 3.33
N VAL A 50 -11.74 -6.90 3.74
CA VAL A 50 -11.29 -7.00 5.12
C VAL A 50 -9.91 -6.36 5.20
N THR A 51 -9.68 -5.48 6.17
CA THR A 51 -8.40 -4.76 6.34
C THR A 51 -7.28 -5.64 6.91
N LYS A 52 -7.54 -6.91 7.24
CA LYS A 52 -6.47 -7.88 7.50
C LYS A 52 -5.78 -8.26 6.17
N PRO A 53 -4.44 -8.25 6.06
CA PRO A 53 -3.41 -8.32 7.12
C PRO A 53 -2.67 -7.02 7.42
N ILE A 54 -3.28 -5.87 7.19
CA ILE A 54 -2.60 -4.56 7.30
C ILE A 54 -2.00 -4.36 8.68
N CYS A 55 -2.74 -4.64 9.75
CA CYS A 55 -2.23 -4.53 11.11
C CYS A 55 -1.08 -5.51 11.40
N ASP A 56 -1.10 -6.71 10.82
CA ASP A 56 -0.03 -7.69 10.97
C ASP A 56 1.26 -7.18 10.29
N ILE A 57 1.14 -6.64 9.07
CA ILE A 57 2.26 -6.02 8.34
C ILE A 57 2.81 -4.82 9.11
N THR A 58 1.95 -3.88 9.53
CA THR A 58 2.37 -2.69 10.27
C THR A 58 3.05 -3.07 11.58
N SER A 59 2.49 -4.02 12.34
CA SER A 59 3.06 -4.48 13.61
C SER A 59 4.40 -5.17 13.39
N ALA A 60 4.51 -6.02 12.36
CA ALA A 60 5.74 -6.71 12.04
C ALA A 60 6.84 -5.72 11.63
N LEU A 61 6.54 -4.73 10.80
CA LEU A 61 7.47 -3.67 10.42
C LEU A 61 7.95 -2.85 11.64
N ARG A 62 7.03 -2.47 12.55
CA ARG A 62 7.37 -1.77 13.80
C ARG A 62 8.26 -2.59 14.73
N GLN A 63 8.14 -3.92 14.71
CA GLN A 63 8.99 -4.82 15.51
C GLN A 63 10.42 -4.92 14.97
N GLN A 64 10.66 -4.65 13.68
CA GLN A 64 11.99 -4.75 13.09
C GLN A 64 12.94 -3.61 13.49
N GLY A 65 12.45 -2.59 14.19
CA GLY A 65 13.30 -1.57 14.78
C GLY A 65 12.64 -0.21 14.88
N VAL A 66 13.23 0.62 15.72
CA VAL A 66 12.76 1.96 16.09
C VAL A 66 13.15 3.05 15.08
N GLU A 67 13.94 2.68 14.07
CA GLU A 67 14.46 3.58 13.03
C GLU A 67 13.39 4.00 12.02
N TYR A 68 12.35 3.20 11.84
CA TYR A 68 11.31 3.44 10.85
C TYR A 68 9.98 3.69 11.55
N SER A 69 9.41 4.88 11.37
CA SER A 69 8.06 5.10 11.88
C SER A 69 7.03 4.76 10.80
N VAL A 70 6.18 3.78 11.12
CA VAL A 70 5.20 3.20 10.20
C VAL A 70 3.82 3.80 10.44
N SER A 71 3.27 4.46 9.43
CA SER A 71 1.86 4.87 9.39
C SER A 71 0.99 3.81 8.72
N THR A 72 -0.30 3.83 8.99
CA THR A 72 -1.30 3.03 8.26
C THR A 72 -2.42 3.94 7.79
N LEU A 73 -2.81 3.83 6.53
CA LEU A 73 -3.93 4.58 5.96
C LEU A 73 -4.96 3.60 5.38
N VAL A 74 -6.20 3.70 5.85
CA VAL A 74 -7.34 3.03 5.23
C VAL A 74 -8.02 4.03 4.32
N LEU A 75 -8.03 3.75 3.01
CA LEU A 75 -8.61 4.66 2.03
C LEU A 75 -10.10 4.92 2.32
N ASN A 76 -10.56 6.13 2.02
CA ASN A 76 -11.96 6.51 2.03
C ASN A 76 -12.74 5.80 0.91
N ALA A 77 -12.14 5.76 -0.29
CA ALA A 77 -12.67 5.09 -1.47
C ALA A 77 -11.65 4.09 -2.02
N GLY A 78 -11.57 2.90 -1.43
CA GLY A 78 -10.68 1.80 -1.83
C GLY A 78 -11.39 0.50 -2.23
N SER A 79 -12.72 0.44 -2.09
CA SER A 79 -13.50 -0.77 -2.34
C SER A 79 -13.85 -1.00 -3.81
N GLY A 80 -13.85 0.03 -4.64
CA GLY A 80 -14.18 -0.05 -6.07
C GLY A 80 -12.97 -0.37 -6.94
N ILE A 81 -13.06 0.02 -8.21
CA ILE A 81 -11.99 0.02 -9.21
C ILE A 81 -11.96 1.44 -9.80
N PRO A 82 -10.80 1.98 -10.24
CA PRO A 82 -10.76 3.27 -10.93
C PRO A 82 -11.76 3.35 -12.10
N ALA A 83 -12.35 4.54 -12.31
CA ALA A 83 -13.38 4.73 -13.34
C ALA A 83 -12.86 4.49 -14.78
N ASP A 84 -11.58 4.75 -15.00
CA ASP A 84 -10.88 4.57 -16.28
C ASP A 84 -10.37 3.13 -16.51
N ALA A 85 -10.67 2.19 -15.60
CA ALA A 85 -10.34 0.78 -15.75
C ALA A 85 -11.38 -0.01 -16.59
N GLY A 86 -12.42 0.65 -17.11
CA GLY A 86 -13.47 0.03 -17.92
C GLY A 86 -14.26 -1.07 -17.18
N ASN A 87 -14.89 -1.97 -17.94
CA ASN A 87 -15.62 -3.14 -17.42
C ASN A 87 -14.68 -4.26 -16.91
N ALA A 88 -13.62 -3.90 -16.18
CA ALA A 88 -12.70 -4.85 -15.53
C ALA A 88 -13.39 -5.58 -14.36
N GLY A 89 -14.45 -6.35 -14.65
CA GLY A 89 -15.07 -7.39 -13.85
C GLY A 89 -15.42 -7.03 -12.40
N GLY A 90 -16.71 -6.89 -12.11
CA GLY A 90 -17.23 -7.14 -10.77
C GLY A 90 -17.09 -6.01 -9.74
N ALA A 91 -17.02 -4.75 -10.20
CA ALA A 91 -17.26 -3.61 -9.32
C ALA A 91 -18.59 -3.83 -8.58
N ALA A 92 -18.54 -3.87 -7.25
CA ALA A 92 -19.78 -3.92 -6.49
C ALA A 92 -20.57 -2.65 -6.79
N ILE A 93 -21.89 -2.75 -6.98
CA ILE A 93 -22.76 -1.58 -7.18
C ILE A 93 -22.50 -0.59 -6.04
N GLY A 94 -22.12 0.64 -6.38
CA GLY A 94 -21.79 1.71 -5.40
C GLY A 94 -20.38 1.65 -4.79
N ALA A 95 -19.47 0.81 -5.29
CA ALA A 95 -18.08 0.78 -4.85
C ALA A 95 -17.19 1.68 -5.72
N ASN A 96 -16.66 2.74 -5.11
CA ASN A 96 -15.74 3.68 -5.78
C ASN A 96 -14.29 3.42 -5.39
N PHE A 97 -13.38 3.80 -6.28
CA PHE A 97 -11.95 3.89 -6.00
C PHE A 97 -11.43 5.28 -6.34
N GLY A 98 -10.61 5.83 -5.45
CA GLY A 98 -9.93 7.10 -5.67
C GLY A 98 -9.28 7.60 -4.39
N LEU A 99 -8.32 8.51 -4.56
CA LEU A 99 -7.69 9.23 -3.46
C LEU A 99 -8.26 10.65 -3.38
N ASN A 100 -8.51 11.13 -2.17
CA ASN A 100 -8.74 12.56 -1.96
C ASN A 100 -7.42 13.30 -1.72
N TYR A 101 -7.45 14.64 -1.78
CA TYR A 101 -6.24 15.47 -1.63
C TYR A 101 -5.49 15.20 -0.31
N ARG A 102 -6.23 14.98 0.79
CA ARG A 102 -5.62 14.69 2.09
C ARG A 102 -4.89 13.35 2.08
N GLU A 103 -5.46 12.33 1.45
CA GLU A 103 -4.82 11.01 1.32
C GLU A 103 -3.56 11.06 0.47
N ILE A 104 -3.55 11.88 -0.59
CA ILE A 104 -2.37 12.09 -1.44
C ILE A 104 -1.24 12.71 -0.60
N GLU A 105 -1.52 13.83 0.09
CA GLU A 105 -0.56 14.50 0.96
C GLU A 105 -0.05 13.57 2.09
N GLN A 106 -0.95 12.77 2.65
CA GLN A 106 -0.63 11.79 3.68
C GLN A 106 0.25 10.64 3.18
N ILE A 107 0.16 10.26 1.90
CA ILE A 107 1.00 9.22 1.30
C ILE A 107 2.37 9.80 0.90
N GLU A 108 2.38 10.96 0.23
CA GLU A 108 3.61 11.54 -0.34
C GLU A 108 4.61 12.05 0.71
N ARG A 109 4.17 12.34 1.93
CA ARG A 109 5.08 12.69 3.04
C ARG A 109 5.98 11.51 3.49
N HIS A 110 5.67 10.29 3.08
CA HIS A 110 6.45 9.09 3.42
C HIS A 110 7.47 8.77 2.33
N LYS A 111 8.50 8.00 2.69
CA LYS A 111 9.54 7.57 1.75
C LYS A 111 9.10 6.34 0.94
N VAL A 112 8.33 5.44 1.56
CA VAL A 112 7.88 4.18 0.95
C VAL A 112 6.42 3.90 1.27
N ALA A 113 5.66 3.53 0.25
CA ALA A 113 4.29 3.02 0.38
C ALA A 113 4.24 1.51 0.24
N VAL A 114 3.53 0.83 1.15
CA VAL A 114 3.15 -0.58 1.02
C VAL A 114 1.70 -0.63 0.56
N LEU A 115 1.46 -1.06 -0.68
CA LEU A 115 0.14 -1.08 -1.29
C LEU A 115 -0.45 -2.50 -1.25
N HIS A 116 -1.41 -2.74 -0.35
CA HIS A 116 -1.98 -4.07 -0.19
C HIS A 116 -3.28 -4.27 -0.99
N HIS A 117 -3.32 -5.31 -1.82
CA HIS A 117 -4.44 -5.61 -2.72
C HIS A 117 -4.91 -7.09 -2.65
N GLY A 118 -6.12 -7.33 -3.16
CA GLY A 118 -6.77 -8.64 -3.13
C GLY A 118 -6.38 -9.58 -4.27
N ASN A 119 -7.30 -10.49 -4.62
CA ASN A 119 -7.05 -11.62 -5.53
C ASN A 119 -7.46 -11.41 -6.99
N VAL A 120 -7.80 -10.19 -7.41
CA VAL A 120 -8.22 -9.92 -8.79
C VAL A 120 -7.10 -9.15 -9.48
N ARG A 121 -6.36 -9.82 -10.36
CA ARG A 121 -5.14 -9.28 -11.02
C ARG A 121 -5.37 -7.90 -11.65
N SER A 122 -6.40 -7.76 -12.48
CA SER A 122 -6.75 -6.46 -13.09
C SER A 122 -7.03 -5.38 -12.05
N HIS A 123 -7.70 -5.71 -10.93
CA HIS A 123 -7.96 -4.74 -9.87
C HIS A 123 -6.67 -4.32 -9.18
N VAL A 124 -5.71 -5.23 -8.98
CA VAL A 124 -4.42 -4.88 -8.38
C VAL A 124 -3.73 -3.86 -9.28
N VAL A 125 -3.58 -4.18 -10.56
CA VAL A 125 -2.84 -3.34 -11.52
C VAL A 125 -3.46 -1.96 -11.66
N HIS A 126 -4.78 -1.85 -11.91
CA HIS A 126 -5.42 -0.54 -12.09
C HIS A 126 -5.42 0.29 -10.79
N LYS A 127 -5.56 -0.33 -9.61
CA LYS A 127 -5.50 0.40 -8.35
C LYS A 127 -4.11 0.92 -8.04
N VAL A 128 -3.08 0.10 -8.28
CA VAL A 128 -1.68 0.52 -8.14
C VAL A 128 -1.40 1.69 -9.09
N ARG A 129 -1.80 1.60 -10.35
CA ARG A 129 -1.71 2.70 -11.32
C ARG A 129 -2.37 3.97 -10.79
N SER A 130 -3.64 3.91 -10.41
CA SER A 130 -4.40 5.08 -9.97
C SER A 130 -3.82 5.75 -8.71
N ILE A 131 -3.26 4.97 -7.77
CA ILE A 131 -2.56 5.52 -6.61
C ILE A 131 -1.28 6.25 -7.06
N LEU A 132 -0.46 5.63 -7.89
CA LEU A 132 0.85 6.18 -8.29
C LEU A 132 0.77 7.24 -9.40
N GLU A 133 -0.36 7.34 -10.10
CA GLU A 133 -0.72 8.48 -10.97
C GLU A 133 -0.91 9.75 -10.14
N SER A 134 -1.44 9.60 -8.92
CA SER A 134 -1.66 10.72 -8.01
C SER A 134 -0.42 11.03 -7.17
N CYS A 135 0.26 9.99 -6.66
CA CYS A 135 1.34 10.09 -5.67
C CYS A 135 2.72 9.78 -6.24
N ASP A 136 3.68 10.67 -6.06
CA ASP A 136 5.10 10.44 -6.36
C ASP A 136 5.81 9.74 -5.18
N ILE A 137 5.73 8.41 -5.14
CA ILE A 137 6.32 7.61 -4.07
C ILE A 137 6.85 6.27 -4.59
N ARG A 138 7.86 5.72 -3.92
CA ARG A 138 8.34 4.35 -4.12
C ARG A 138 7.38 3.36 -3.46
N ALA A 139 6.90 2.37 -4.21
CA ALA A 139 5.88 1.45 -3.75
C ALA A 139 6.33 -0.02 -3.74
N VAL A 140 6.06 -0.69 -2.62
CA VAL A 140 6.09 -2.15 -2.49
C VAL A 140 4.65 -2.64 -2.65
N VAL A 141 4.36 -3.37 -3.71
CA VAL A 141 3.02 -3.94 -3.95
C VAL A 141 2.91 -5.27 -3.24
N VAL A 142 1.91 -5.41 -2.36
CA VAL A 142 1.61 -6.65 -1.65
C VAL A 142 0.25 -7.14 -2.12
N SER A 143 0.17 -8.35 -2.66
CA SER A 143 -1.08 -8.83 -3.27
C SER A 143 -1.36 -10.29 -2.93
N GLN A 144 -2.65 -10.64 -2.93
CA GLN A 144 -3.03 -12.06 -2.97
C GLN A 144 -2.83 -12.62 -4.38
N ALA A 145 -3.28 -11.89 -5.41
CA ALA A 145 -3.10 -12.30 -6.80
C ALA A 145 -1.61 -12.30 -7.18
N PRO A 146 -1.13 -13.32 -7.90
CA PRO A 146 0.17 -13.25 -8.55
C PRO A 146 0.12 -12.19 -9.66
N ILE A 147 1.05 -11.24 -9.60
CA ILE A 147 1.30 -10.22 -10.62
C ILE A 147 2.81 -10.11 -10.83
N ASP A 148 3.21 -9.58 -11.98
CA ASP A 148 4.61 -9.29 -12.31
C ASP A 148 4.81 -7.80 -12.68
N TYR A 149 6.03 -7.43 -13.07
CA TYR A 149 6.35 -6.05 -13.44
C TYR A 149 5.79 -5.69 -14.82
N GLU A 150 5.70 -6.66 -15.72
CA GLU A 150 5.15 -6.53 -17.07
C GLU A 150 3.66 -6.18 -17.03
N ASP A 151 2.90 -6.76 -16.10
CA ASP A 151 1.50 -6.40 -15.85
C ASP A 151 1.32 -4.92 -15.54
N LEU A 152 2.18 -4.40 -14.66
CA LEU A 152 2.16 -3.02 -14.22
C LEU A 152 2.64 -2.09 -15.34
N ALA A 153 3.73 -2.46 -16.02
CA ALA A 153 4.31 -1.68 -17.08
C ALA A 153 3.35 -1.52 -18.28
N ARG A 154 2.59 -2.57 -18.61
CA ARG A 154 1.56 -2.53 -19.68
C ARG A 154 0.48 -1.49 -19.41
N GLU A 155 0.20 -1.19 -18.14
CA GLU A 155 -0.77 -0.19 -17.71
C GLU A 155 -0.13 1.19 -17.44
N GLY A 156 1.11 1.39 -17.87
CA GLY A 156 1.84 2.66 -17.77
C GLY A 156 2.43 2.94 -16.39
N VAL A 157 2.54 1.93 -15.52
CA VAL A 157 3.14 2.08 -14.20
C VAL A 157 4.66 1.99 -14.31
N LYS A 158 5.39 2.99 -13.81
CA LYS A 158 6.85 2.92 -13.68
C LYS A 158 7.22 1.78 -12.73
N THR A 159 8.13 0.91 -13.15
CA THR A 159 8.64 -0.16 -12.28
C THR A 159 10.17 -0.22 -12.28
N ALA A 160 10.74 -0.86 -11.26
CA ALA A 160 12.19 -0.99 -11.12
C ALA A 160 12.85 -1.90 -12.17
N TYR A 161 12.11 -2.83 -12.77
CA TYR A 161 12.69 -3.85 -13.68
C TYR A 161 12.14 -3.78 -15.10
N VAL A 162 10.91 -3.28 -15.29
CA VAL A 162 10.25 -3.14 -16.60
C VAL A 162 9.67 -1.74 -16.71
N MET A 163 10.35 -0.86 -17.43
CA MET A 163 9.87 0.51 -17.65
C MET A 163 8.90 0.53 -18.84
N PRO A 164 7.72 1.18 -18.73
CA PRO A 164 6.89 1.49 -19.90
C PRO A 164 7.64 2.37 -20.91
N SER A 165 7.18 2.40 -22.15
CA SER A 165 7.67 3.40 -23.11
C SER A 165 7.34 4.81 -22.61
N ALA A 166 8.19 5.80 -22.93
CA ALA A 166 8.09 7.14 -22.36
C ALA A 166 6.73 7.82 -22.60
N ASP A 167 6.10 7.52 -23.74
CA ASP A 167 4.76 7.99 -24.15
C ASP A 167 3.60 7.25 -23.45
N ALA A 168 3.86 6.05 -22.90
CA ALA A 168 2.89 5.24 -22.18
C ALA A 168 2.96 5.39 -20.65
N ILE A 169 3.93 6.14 -20.11
CA ILE A 169 4.04 6.36 -18.66
C ILE A 169 2.85 7.17 -18.16
N ARG A 170 2.15 6.62 -17.17
CA ARG A 170 0.98 7.22 -16.51
C ARG A 170 1.22 7.56 -15.04
N THR A 171 2.28 7.04 -14.42
CA THR A 171 2.50 7.20 -12.97
C THR A 171 3.63 8.18 -12.66
N LYS A 172 3.44 8.96 -11.59
CA LYS A 172 4.51 9.75 -10.95
C LYS A 172 5.35 8.84 -10.06
N GLY A 173 4.70 8.02 -9.24
CA GLY A 173 5.37 7.04 -8.39
C GLY A 173 5.90 5.83 -9.17
N THR A 174 6.64 4.97 -8.46
CA THR A 174 7.34 3.81 -9.04
C THR A 174 7.18 2.57 -8.18
N VAL A 175 6.83 1.42 -8.78
CA VAL A 175 6.82 0.13 -8.11
C VAL A 175 8.23 -0.47 -8.07
N VAL A 176 8.76 -0.72 -6.88
CA VAL A 176 10.15 -1.16 -6.67
C VAL A 176 10.27 -2.60 -6.18
N ALA A 177 9.17 -3.17 -5.69
CA ALA A 177 9.09 -4.56 -5.26
C ALA A 177 7.64 -5.06 -5.32
N ILE A 178 7.48 -6.37 -5.51
CA ILE A 178 6.19 -7.07 -5.52
C ILE A 178 6.30 -8.28 -4.59
N VAL A 179 5.34 -8.44 -3.67
CA VAL A 179 5.20 -9.61 -2.80
C VAL A 179 3.79 -10.18 -2.99
N SER A 180 3.68 -11.25 -3.78
CA SER A 180 2.41 -11.94 -4.02
C SER A 180 2.18 -13.12 -3.05
N GLY A 181 0.93 -13.57 -2.95
CA GLY A 181 0.50 -14.67 -2.09
C GLY A 181 0.13 -14.23 -0.66
N VAL A 182 -0.08 -12.94 -0.42
CA VAL A 182 -0.55 -12.42 0.87
C VAL A 182 -2.08 -12.33 0.87
N THR A 183 -2.73 -13.27 1.54
CA THR A 183 -4.20 -13.42 1.50
C THR A 183 -4.92 -12.39 2.37
N ARG A 184 -5.86 -11.66 1.75
CA ARG A 184 -6.76 -10.74 2.46
C ARG A 184 -7.66 -11.51 3.44
N GLY A 185 -7.83 -10.98 4.65
CA GLY A 185 -8.67 -11.58 5.68
C GLY A 185 -7.99 -12.68 6.50
N GLN A 186 -6.74 -13.03 6.21
CA GLN A 186 -5.98 -14.07 6.90
C GLN A 186 -4.69 -13.51 7.49
N THR A 187 -4.17 -14.15 8.54
CA THR A 187 -2.81 -13.83 9.01
C THR A 187 -1.83 -14.34 7.97
N PRO A 188 -0.88 -13.53 7.46
CA PRO A 188 0.09 -14.03 6.50
C PRO A 188 1.04 -15.03 7.18
N THR A 189 1.63 -15.92 6.39
CA THR A 189 2.66 -16.83 6.90
C THR A 189 3.89 -16.03 7.35
N ARG A 190 4.71 -16.61 8.24
CA ARG A 190 5.96 -15.98 8.69
C ARG A 190 6.88 -15.65 7.52
N GLU A 191 6.96 -16.54 6.54
CA GLU A 191 7.74 -16.36 5.32
C GLU A 191 7.26 -15.13 4.53
N LYS A 192 5.95 -15.00 4.30
CA LYS A 192 5.40 -13.86 3.56
C LYS A 192 5.52 -12.54 4.32
N LEU A 193 5.39 -12.55 5.64
CA LEU A 193 5.71 -11.35 6.44
C LEU A 193 7.18 -10.97 6.34
N ALA A 194 8.09 -11.95 6.37
CA ALA A 194 9.52 -11.72 6.21
C ALA A 194 9.86 -11.17 4.81
N ASP A 195 9.19 -11.65 3.76
CA ASP A 195 9.33 -11.10 2.40
C ASP A 195 8.93 -9.62 2.35
N VAL A 196 7.75 -9.27 2.90
CA VAL A 196 7.30 -7.86 2.95
C VAL A 196 8.29 -7.00 3.72
N ILE A 197 8.73 -7.45 4.91
CA ILE A 197 9.74 -6.74 5.71
C ILE A 197 11.00 -6.51 4.90
N ARG A 198 11.55 -7.56 4.27
CA ARG A 198 12.79 -7.49 3.52
C ARG A 198 12.71 -6.48 2.39
N GLU A 199 11.64 -6.51 1.60
CA GLU A 199 11.47 -5.58 0.47
C GLU A 199 11.30 -4.13 0.92
N VAL A 200 10.56 -3.90 2.01
CA VAL A 200 10.42 -2.55 2.59
C VAL A 200 11.77 -2.04 3.11
N LEU A 201 12.49 -2.84 3.88
CA LEU A 201 13.79 -2.46 4.43
C LEU A 201 14.85 -2.24 3.33
N ARG A 202 14.85 -3.07 2.29
CA ARG A 202 15.70 -2.88 1.10
C ARG A 202 15.39 -1.53 0.46
N THR A 203 14.11 -1.26 0.23
CA THR A 203 13.66 -0.01 -0.40
C THR A 203 14.04 1.23 0.42
N MET A 204 13.97 1.14 1.75
CA MET A 204 14.35 2.22 2.66
C MET A 204 15.87 2.52 2.65
N LYS A 205 16.70 1.51 2.37
CA LYS A 205 18.18 1.63 2.33
C LYS A 205 18.70 2.07 0.98
N GLU A 206 17.98 1.78 -0.10
CA GLU A 206 18.33 2.25 -1.44
C GLU A 206 18.24 3.78 -1.50
N LYS A 207 19.40 4.44 -1.65
CA LYS A 207 19.45 5.87 -1.94
C LYS A 207 18.72 6.13 -3.26
N THR A 208 18.01 7.24 -3.32
CA THR A 208 17.24 7.71 -4.48
C THR A 208 18.08 7.59 -5.76
N PHE A 209 17.50 7.09 -6.86
CA PHE A 209 18.11 7.05 -8.20
C PHE A 209 18.29 8.46 -8.82
N THR A 210 18.59 9.45 -7.99
CA THR A 210 18.65 10.87 -8.35
C THR A 210 20.04 11.44 -8.06
N GLU A 211 21.10 10.69 -8.34
CA GLU A 211 22.46 11.20 -8.51
C GLU A 211 23.21 10.33 -9.53
N VAL A 212 22.67 10.22 -10.74
CA VAL A 212 23.47 9.88 -11.93
C VAL A 212 22.97 10.74 -13.08
N ASN A 213 23.63 11.90 -13.21
CA ASN A 213 23.85 12.78 -14.38
C ASN A 213 23.78 14.25 -13.97
#